data_AF-A0A0C3DB60-F1
#
_entry.id   AF-A0A0C3DB60-F1
#
_cell.length_a   1.000
_cell.length_b   1.000
_cell.length_c   1.000
_cell.angle_alpha   90.00
_cell.angle_beta   90.00
_cell.angle_gamma   90.00
#
_symmetry.space_group_name_H-M   'P 1'
#
loop_
_entity.id
_entity.type
_entity.pdbx_description
1 polymer ?
#
loop_
_entity_poly.entity_id
_entity_poly.type
_entity_poly.pdbx_seq_one_letter_code
_entity_poly.pdbx_strand_id
1 'polypeptide(L)'
;MANSGSNGFNTAFNDDDERMLLEFVSRPVEQRPYTCEWVTSGMACGLPVIGDSFSVHLRDHHGVVGGDKSKFSCDWLQCGIVMNKESIVRHVVEAHLQFKFICNICNASFTRKHTLNGHMKKH
;
A
#
# COMPACT_ATOMS: atom_id res chain seq x y z
N MET A 1 42.26 -11.61 -14.04
CA MET A 1 41.51 -10.33 -14.01
C MET A 1 40.55 -10.39 -15.20
N ALA A 2 39.22 -10.33 -15.12
CA ALA A 2 38.24 -9.97 -14.10
C ALA A 2 37.00 -10.89 -14.31
N ASN A 3 36.50 -11.52 -13.25
CA ASN A 3 35.32 -11.17 -12.46
C ASN A 3 33.98 -11.69 -13.04
N SER A 4 33.45 -12.64 -12.27
CA SER A 4 32.16 -13.30 -12.26
C SER A 4 30.96 -12.42 -12.63
N GLY A 5 30.14 -12.91 -13.56
CA GLY A 5 28.79 -12.42 -13.83
C GLY A 5 27.76 -13.48 -13.44
N SER A 6 27.54 -13.67 -12.14
CA SER A 6 26.42 -14.48 -11.63
C SER A 6 25.15 -13.62 -11.64
N ASN A 7 24.39 -13.67 -12.73
CA ASN A 7 22.99 -13.21 -12.72
C ASN A 7 22.15 -14.23 -11.95
N GLY A 8 22.24 -14.18 -10.62
CA GLY A 8 21.42 -14.97 -9.71
C GLY A 8 20.04 -14.35 -9.53
N PHE A 9 19.15 -14.52 -10.51
CA PHE A 9 17.74 -14.49 -10.22
C PHE A 9 17.36 -15.90 -9.75
N ASN A 10 17.04 -16.03 -8.46
CA ASN A 10 16.56 -17.28 -7.89
C ASN A 10 15.14 -17.53 -8.43
N THR A 11 15.00 -18.42 -9.40
CA THR A 11 13.71 -18.86 -9.94
C THR A 11 13.13 -20.07 -9.20
N ALA A 12 13.76 -20.49 -8.10
CA ALA A 12 13.28 -21.62 -7.31
C ALA A 12 12.24 -21.15 -6.31
N PHE A 13 10.96 -21.44 -6.63
CA PHE A 13 9.85 -21.35 -5.70
C PHE A 13 10.14 -22.28 -4.51
N ASN A 14 10.36 -21.69 -3.34
CA ASN A 14 10.76 -22.38 -2.13
C ASN A 14 9.63 -22.41 -1.08
N ASP A 15 9.83 -23.16 0.00
CA ASP A 15 8.85 -23.31 1.08
C ASP A 15 8.51 -21.96 1.75
N ASP A 16 9.41 -20.97 1.71
CA ASP A 16 9.16 -19.63 2.22
C ASP A 16 8.26 -18.83 1.25
N ASP A 17 8.42 -19.01 -0.08
CA ASP A 17 7.52 -18.45 -1.10
C ASP A 17 6.10 -19.04 -0.96
N GLU A 18 6.00 -20.35 -0.71
CA GLU A 18 4.73 -21.02 -0.44
C GLU A 18 4.08 -20.50 0.85
N ARG A 19 4.84 -20.37 1.93
CA ARG A 19 4.36 -19.79 3.19
C ARG A 19 3.90 -18.34 3.02
N MET A 20 4.64 -17.54 2.27
CA MET A 20 4.28 -16.16 1.98
C MET A 20 2.95 -16.08 1.21
N LEU A 21 2.78 -16.91 0.17
CA LEU A 21 1.51 -16.98 -0.57
C LEU A 21 0.34 -17.45 0.30
N LEU A 22 0.55 -18.47 1.13
CA LEU A 22 -0.48 -18.97 2.05
C LEU A 22 -0.88 -17.92 3.09
N GLU A 23 0.07 -17.13 3.59
CA GLU A 23 -0.22 -16.00 4.48
C GLU A 23 -1.07 -14.95 3.78
N PHE A 24 -0.74 -14.59 2.53
CA PHE A 24 -1.50 -13.61 1.75
C PHE A 24 -2.94 -14.05 1.46
N VAL A 25 -3.15 -15.33 1.14
CA VAL A 25 -4.48 -15.89 0.83
C VAL A 25 -5.35 -16.02 2.08
N SER A 26 -4.71 -16.25 3.24
CA SER A 26 -5.38 -16.41 4.55
C SER A 26 -5.76 -15.09 5.22
N ARG A 27 -5.31 -13.94 4.69
CA ARG A 27 -5.69 -12.62 5.21
C ARG A 27 -7.19 -12.39 5.05
N PRO A 28 -7.85 -11.71 6.02
CA PRO A 28 -9.22 -11.23 5.86
C PRO A 28 -9.37 -10.53 4.51
N VAL A 29 -10.51 -10.67 3.85
CA VAL A 29 -10.75 -10.10 2.50
C VAL A 29 -10.41 -8.60 2.45
N GLU A 30 -10.63 -7.89 3.56
CA GLU A 30 -10.38 -6.45 3.71
C GLU A 30 -8.90 -6.09 3.98
N GLN A 31 -8.02 -7.09 4.14
CA GLN A 31 -6.57 -6.96 4.30
C GLN A 31 -5.79 -7.58 3.14
N ARG A 32 -6.48 -8.00 2.07
CA ARG A 32 -5.82 -8.50 0.86
C ARG A 32 -5.03 -7.37 0.19
N PRO A 33 -3.92 -7.70 -0.49
CA PRO A 33 -3.20 -6.71 -1.28
C PRO A 33 -4.12 -6.12 -2.35
N TYR A 34 -4.11 -4.79 -2.47
CA TYR A 34 -4.81 -4.05 -3.49
C TYR A 34 -3.88 -3.76 -4.65
N THR A 35 -4.41 -3.64 -5.86
CA THR A 35 -3.61 -3.26 -7.02
C THR A 35 -3.46 -1.74 -7.07
N CYS A 36 -2.23 -1.25 -7.15
CA CYS A 36 -1.99 0.17 -7.37
C CYS A 36 -2.29 0.55 -8.83
N GLU A 37 -3.26 1.44 -9.07
CA GLU A 37 -3.56 1.98 -10.41
C GLU A 37 -3.04 3.41 -10.60
N TRP A 38 -2.03 3.79 -9.83
CA TRP A 38 -1.33 5.05 -10.02
C TRP A 38 -0.65 5.06 -11.40
N VAL A 39 -0.84 6.15 -12.14
CA VAL A 39 -0.27 6.33 -13.47
C VAL A 39 1.03 7.13 -13.35
N THR A 40 2.14 6.52 -13.76
CA THR A 40 3.44 7.19 -13.85
C THR A 40 3.91 7.07 -15.29
N SER A 41 4.16 8.20 -15.94
CA SER A 41 4.62 8.25 -17.35
C SER A 41 3.70 7.49 -18.32
N GLY A 42 2.39 7.53 -18.09
CA GLY A 42 1.39 6.90 -18.96
C GLY A 42 1.15 5.40 -18.73
N MET A 43 1.84 4.77 -17.77
CA MET A 43 1.61 3.37 -17.40
C MET A 43 1.08 3.26 -15.97
N ALA A 44 0.11 2.38 -15.75
CA ALA A 44 -0.39 2.05 -14.42
C ALA A 44 0.65 1.19 -13.66
N CYS A 45 0.80 1.46 -12.37
CA CYS A 45 1.77 0.79 -11.49
C CYS A 45 1.60 -0.73 -11.45
N GLY A 46 0.38 -1.21 -11.22
CA GLY A 46 0.03 -2.63 -11.19
C GLY A 46 0.60 -3.42 -9.99
N LEU A 47 1.43 -2.81 -9.15
CA LEU A 47 2.03 -3.50 -8.01
C LEU A 47 1.00 -3.74 -6.89
N PRO A 48 1.03 -4.91 -6.24
CA PRO A 48 0.22 -5.17 -5.06
C PRO A 48 0.71 -4.31 -3.88
N VAL A 49 -0.23 -3.64 -3.21
CA VAL A 49 0.02 -2.78 -2.06
C VAL A 49 -0.88 -3.16 -0.89
N ILE A 50 -0.33 -3.12 0.32
CA ILE A 50 -1.12 -3.29 1.55
C ILE A 50 -1.46 -1.89 2.07
N GLY A 51 -2.73 -1.66 2.43
CA GLY A 51 -3.23 -0.32 2.76
C GLY A 51 -2.49 0.38 3.91
N ASP A 52 -1.87 -0.36 4.82
CA ASP A 52 -1.11 0.17 5.97
C ASP A 52 0.33 0.58 5.63
N SER A 53 0.91 0.05 4.54
CA SER A 53 2.26 0.33 4.06
C SER A 53 2.29 1.20 2.80
N PHE A 54 1.12 1.67 2.35
CA PHE A 54 0.98 2.44 1.11
C PHE A 54 1.79 3.76 1.10
N SER A 55 2.03 4.37 2.26
CA SER A 55 2.86 5.59 2.36
C SER A 55 4.31 5.36 1.91
N VAL A 56 4.86 4.17 2.14
CA VAL A 56 6.18 3.74 1.68
C VAL A 56 6.15 3.54 0.17
N HIS A 57 5.12 2.88 -0.34
CA HIS A 57 4.93 2.65 -1.77
C HIS A 57 4.87 3.98 -2.57
N LEU A 58 4.08 4.96 -2.11
CA LEU A 58 4.01 6.27 -2.76
C LEU A 58 5.36 6.99 -2.79
N ARG A 59 6.15 6.86 -1.73
CA ARG A 59 7.47 7.48 -1.63
C ARG A 59 8.45 6.83 -2.60
N ASP A 60 8.51 5.50 -2.60
CA ASP A 60 9.57 4.75 -3.25
C ASP A 60 9.28 4.47 -4.74
N HIS A 61 8.00 4.33 -5.13
CA HIS A 61 7.60 4.05 -6.52
C HIS A 61 7.03 5.26 -7.25
N HIS A 62 6.37 6.19 -6.55
CA HIS A 62 5.70 7.34 -7.18
C HIS A 62 6.34 8.69 -6.83
N GLY A 63 7.44 8.69 -6.08
CA GLY A 63 8.21 9.90 -5.80
C GLY A 63 7.44 10.95 -4.99
N VAL A 64 6.42 10.54 -4.23
CA VAL A 64 5.65 11.44 -3.36
C VAL A 64 6.48 11.77 -2.11
N VAL A 65 7.47 12.63 -2.30
CA VAL A 65 8.44 13.05 -1.29
C VAL A 65 8.39 14.57 -1.14
N GLY A 66 8.26 15.05 0.09
CA GLY A 66 8.16 16.47 0.40
C GLY A 66 7.76 16.73 1.85
N GLY A 67 7.59 18.00 2.19
CA GLY A 67 7.06 18.45 3.49
C GLY A 67 5.58 18.83 3.43
N ASP A 68 5.02 19.27 4.54
CA ASP A 68 3.57 19.52 4.68
C ASP A 68 3.02 20.61 3.76
N LYS A 69 3.89 21.50 3.26
CA LYS A 69 3.54 22.56 2.31
C LYS A 69 3.57 22.09 0.85
N SER A 70 4.16 20.94 0.57
CA SER A 70 4.23 20.38 -0.79
C SER A 70 2.85 19.92 -1.23
N LYS A 71 2.43 20.37 -2.41
CA LYS A 71 1.18 19.92 -3.06
C LYS A 71 1.51 18.84 -4.08
N PHE A 72 0.68 17.79 -4.10
CA PHE A 72 0.80 16.64 -4.98
C PHE A 72 -0.54 16.40 -5.68
N SER A 73 -0.46 16.04 -6.96
CA SER A 73 -1.60 15.52 -7.73
C SER A 73 -1.76 14.03 -7.43
N CYS A 74 -3.00 13.59 -7.22
CA CYS A 74 -3.32 12.17 -7.23
C CYS A 74 -3.38 11.69 -8.68
N ASP A 75 -2.31 11.03 -9.15
CA ASP A 75 -2.26 10.49 -10.52
C ASP A 75 -2.85 9.08 -10.60
N TRP A 76 -3.75 8.74 -9.67
CA TRP A 76 -4.61 7.57 -9.83
C TRP A 76 -5.50 7.74 -11.06
N LEU A 77 -5.78 6.62 -11.75
CA LEU A 77 -6.63 6.62 -12.93
C LEU A 77 -7.96 7.35 -12.67
N GLN A 78 -8.22 8.41 -13.45
CA GLN A 78 -9.41 9.28 -13.34
C GLN A 78 -9.57 10.08 -12.03
N CYS A 79 -8.50 10.36 -11.27
CA CYS A 79 -8.60 11.14 -10.03
C CYS A 79 -8.16 12.62 -10.17
N GLY A 80 -6.86 12.90 -10.30
CA GLY A 80 -6.31 14.24 -10.52
C GLY A 80 -6.46 15.23 -9.37
N ILE A 81 -6.90 14.81 -8.18
CA ILE A 81 -7.13 15.71 -7.05
C ILE A 81 -5.79 16.18 -6.46
N VAL A 82 -5.64 17.50 -6.30
CA VAL A 82 -4.45 18.12 -5.70
C VAL A 82 -4.63 18.35 -4.21
N MET A 83 -3.68 17.87 -3.41
CA MET A 83 -3.69 18.04 -1.95
C MET A 83 -2.28 18.03 -1.36
N ASN A 84 -2.17 18.23 -0.04
CA ASN A 84 -0.88 18.11 0.64
C ASN A 84 -0.47 16.63 0.83
N LYS A 85 0.81 16.41 1.18
CA LYS A 85 1.38 15.07 1.39
C LYS A 85 0.62 14.23 2.41
N GLU A 86 0.22 14.81 3.54
CA GLU A 86 -0.51 14.05 4.56
C GLU A 86 -1.89 13.61 4.05
N SER A 87 -2.54 14.47 3.25
CA SER A 87 -3.84 14.18 2.68
C SER A 87 -3.76 13.17 1.53
N ILE A 88 -2.71 13.15 0.72
CA ILE A 88 -2.65 12.26 -0.45
C ILE A 88 -2.61 10.79 -0.06
N VAL A 89 -1.82 10.45 0.97
CA VAL A 89 -1.77 9.08 1.51
C VAL A 89 -3.16 8.66 1.98
N ARG A 90 -3.82 9.50 2.79
CA ARG A 90 -5.16 9.23 3.32
C ARG A 90 -6.19 9.11 2.19
N HIS A 91 -6.17 10.04 1.25
CA HIS A 91 -7.10 10.08 0.12
C HIS A 91 -7.04 8.79 -0.68
N VAL A 92 -5.84 8.29 -1.01
CA VAL A 92 -5.72 7.07 -1.81
C VAL A 92 -6.23 5.84 -1.06
N VAL A 93 -5.88 5.73 0.23
CA VAL A 93 -6.36 4.63 1.09
C VAL A 93 -7.89 4.65 1.19
N GLU A 94 -8.49 5.82 1.37
CA GLU A 94 -9.95 5.99 1.55
C GLU A 94 -10.74 5.90 0.23
N ALA A 95 -10.21 6.42 -0.88
CA ALA A 95 -10.96 6.59 -2.13
C ALA A 95 -10.67 5.48 -3.15
N HIS A 96 -9.44 4.98 -3.21
CA HIS A 96 -9.01 4.05 -4.25
C HIS A 96 -8.80 2.63 -3.73
N LEU A 97 -8.16 2.49 -2.57
CA LEU A 97 -7.97 1.17 -1.96
C LEU A 97 -9.21 0.72 -1.17
N GLN A 98 -10.06 1.65 -0.72
CA GLN A 98 -11.20 1.36 0.16
C GLN A 98 -10.82 0.56 1.42
N PHE A 99 -9.56 0.64 1.84
CA PHE A 99 -9.00 -0.17 2.92
C PHE A 99 -9.64 0.17 4.26
N LYS A 100 -9.90 -0.87 5.06
CA LYS A 100 -10.47 -0.74 6.41
C LYS A 100 -9.52 -1.33 7.43
N PHE A 101 -9.41 -0.62 8.55
CA PHE A 101 -8.75 -1.09 9.76
C PHE A 101 -9.76 -1.92 10.55
N ILE A 102 -9.46 -3.19 10.80
CA ILE A 102 -10.35 -4.12 11.50
C ILE A 102 -9.83 -4.33 12.93
N CYS A 103 -10.73 -4.25 13.91
CA CYS A 103 -10.46 -4.66 15.28
C CYS A 103 -10.36 -6.19 15.36
N ASN A 104 -9.25 -6.72 15.86
CA ASN A 104 -9.05 -8.16 16.02
C ASN A 104 -9.83 -8.79 17.19
N ILE A 105 -10.44 -7.97 18.07
CA ILE A 105 -11.25 -8.45 19.20
C ILE A 105 -12.72 -8.57 18.82
N CYS A 106 -13.30 -7.53 18.19
CA CYS A 106 -14.73 -7.47 17.90
C CYS A 106 -15.08 -7.36 16.40
N ASN A 107 -14.09 -7.41 15.50
CA ASN A 107 -14.26 -7.29 14.04
C ASN A 107 -14.92 -5.99 13.57
N ALA A 108 -15.01 -4.96 14.41
CA ALA A 108 -15.45 -3.63 13.99
C ALA A 108 -14.48 -3.05 12.96
N SER A 109 -15.01 -2.50 11.86
CA SER A 109 -14.24 -1.90 10.78
C SER A 109 -14.21 -0.38 10.89
N PHE A 110 -13.05 0.20 10.56
CA PHE A 110 -12.78 1.63 10.67
C PHE A 110 -12.08 2.11 9.41
N THR A 111 -12.39 3.32 8.96
CA THR A 111 -11.72 3.92 7.78
C THR A 111 -10.34 4.49 8.10
N ARG A 112 -10.00 4.66 9.39
CA ARG A 112 -8.77 5.33 9.83
C ARG A 112 -8.09 4.59 10.97
N LYS A 113 -6.75 4.65 10.99
CA LYS A 113 -5.95 4.07 12.07
C LYS A 113 -6.21 4.74 13.42
N HIS A 114 -6.39 6.06 13.43
CA HIS A 114 -6.63 6.79 14.68
C HIS A 114 -7.96 6.39 15.33
N THR A 115 -9.00 6.09 14.54
CA THR A 115 -10.31 5.68 15.07
C THR A 115 -10.24 4.27 15.62
N LEU A 116 -9.58 3.34 14.91
CA LEU A 116 -9.28 2.01 15.45
C LEU A 116 -8.50 2.12 16.78
N ASN A 117 -7.42 2.91 16.83
CA ASN A 117 -6.63 3.06 18.06
C ASN A 117 -7.47 3.62 19.22
N GLY A 118 -8.34 4.59 18.95
CA GLY A 118 -9.26 5.13 19.96
C GLY A 118 -10.30 4.10 20.43
N HIS A 119 -10.76 3.24 19.52
CA HIS A 119 -11.62 2.10 19.84
C HIS A 119 -10.89 1.06 20.69
N MET A 120 -9.65 0.69 20.36
CA MET A 120 -8.85 -0.28 21.12
C MET A 120 -8.58 0.16 22.56
N LYS A 121 -8.52 1.47 22.84
CA LYS A 121 -8.38 2.00 24.21
C LYS A 121 -9.63 1.81 25.09
N LYS A 122 -10.78 1.51 24.48
CA LYS A 122 -12.07 1.30 25.17
C LYS A 122 -12.42 -0.18 25.32
N HIS A 123 -11.63 -1.07 24.73
CA HIS A 123 -11.64 -2.49 25.05
C HIS A 123 -10.95 -2.70 26.39
#